data_AF-A0A1Y1K5D0-F1
#
_entry.id   AF-A0A1Y1K5D0-F1
#
_cell.length_a   1.000
_cell.length_b   1.000
_cell.length_c   1.000
_cell.angle_alpha   90.00
_cell.angle_beta   90.00
_cell.angle_gamma   90.00
#
_symmetry.space_group_name_H-M   'P 1'
#
loop_
_entity.id
_entity.type
_entity.pdbx_description
1 polymer ?
#
loop_
_entity_poly.entity_id
_entity_poly.type
_entity_poly.pdbx_seq_one_letter_code
_entity_poly.pdbx_strand_id
1 'polypeptide(L)'
;FECAHQLLRDGLKGVTIVDTNRIKGREAAMKLNDAFGPGRAIFIPTNVSNEVEFEGMNNIKCAHLNVRSLTSNFEDFRDCVTGNDYDIVAVTESWLNSNTDDATVSIPNYVLCRKDRLSR
;
A
#
# COMPACT_ATOMS: atom_id res chain seq x y z
N PHE A 1 15.83 -0.57 8.09
CA PHE A 1 16.43 -1.81 7.54
C PHE A 1 15.65 -3.05 8.00
N GLU A 2 15.41 -3.25 9.30
CA GLU A 2 14.74 -4.46 9.81
C GLU A 2 13.34 -4.72 9.23
N CYS A 3 12.51 -3.67 9.10
CA CYS A 3 11.18 -3.81 8.48
C CYS A 3 11.26 -4.34 7.03
N ALA A 4 12.12 -3.77 6.20
CA ALA A 4 12.33 -4.24 4.82
C ALA A 4 12.84 -5.68 4.76
N HIS A 5 13.74 -6.06 5.68
CA HIS A 5 14.22 -7.44 5.79
C HIS A 5 13.08 -8.40 6.16
N GLN A 6 12.24 -8.04 7.13
CA GLN A 6 11.11 -8.88 7.54
C GLN A 6 10.08 -9.03 6.42
N LEU A 7 9.75 -7.95 5.70
CA LEU A 7 8.83 -8.01 4.55
C LEU A 7 9.35 -8.95 3.44
N LEU A 8 10.65 -8.88 3.11
CA LEU A 8 11.24 -9.78 2.12
C LEU A 8 11.25 -11.24 2.60
N ARG A 9 11.48 -11.46 3.90
CA ARG A 9 11.40 -12.79 4.53
C ARG A 9 10.00 -13.37 4.48
N ASP A 10 8.98 -12.53 4.62
CA ASP A 10 7.56 -12.91 4.56
C ASP A 10 7.03 -13.07 3.11
N GLY A 11 7.91 -12.97 2.11
CA GLY A 11 7.61 -13.32 0.72
C GLY A 11 7.30 -12.14 -0.19
N LEU A 12 7.44 -10.89 0.28
CA LEU A 12 7.30 -9.72 -0.60
C LEU A 12 8.27 -9.82 -1.77
N LYS A 13 7.84 -9.47 -3.00
CA LYS A 13 8.64 -9.67 -4.21
C LYS A 13 9.86 -8.74 -4.32
N GLY A 14 9.79 -7.57 -3.69
CA GLY A 14 10.87 -6.59 -3.68
C GLY A 14 10.53 -5.42 -2.77
N VAL A 15 11.54 -4.65 -2.40
CA VAL A 15 11.42 -3.43 -1.57
C VAL A 15 12.21 -2.28 -2.18
N THR A 16 11.72 -1.07 -1.98
CA THR A 16 12.47 0.15 -2.29
C THR A 16 12.85 0.83 -0.99
N ILE A 17 14.14 1.14 -0.84
CA ILE A 17 14.69 1.93 0.26
C ILE A 17 14.84 3.37 -0.26
N VAL A 18 14.23 4.32 0.44
CA VAL A 18 14.33 5.75 0.12
C VAL A 18 14.92 6.48 1.31
N ASP A 19 16.05 7.16 1.11
CA ASP A 19 16.75 7.93 2.14
C ASP A 19 17.65 8.98 1.47
N THR A 20 17.97 10.06 2.18
CA THR A 20 18.96 11.06 1.75
C THR A 20 20.40 10.53 1.89
N ASN A 21 20.66 9.61 2.83
CA ASN A 21 21.98 9.06 3.08
C ASN A 21 22.34 7.98 2.04
N ARG A 22 23.07 8.41 1.00
CA ARG A 22 23.45 7.57 -0.13
C ARG A 22 24.28 6.34 0.24
N ILE A 23 25.17 6.46 1.23
CA ILE A 23 26.09 5.39 1.60
C ILE A 23 25.31 4.31 2.36
N LYS A 24 24.64 4.69 3.46
CA LYS A 24 23.88 3.74 4.27
C LYS A 24 22.73 3.10 3.49
N GLY A 25 22.06 3.87 2.63
CA GLY A 25 20.99 3.38 1.78
C GLY A 25 21.47 2.33 0.76
N ARG A 26 22.61 2.58 0.10
CA ARG A 26 23.22 1.60 -0.82
C ARG A 26 23.67 0.33 -0.10
N GLU A 27 24.34 0.46 1.03
CA GLU A 27 24.76 -0.70 1.84
C GLU A 27 23.57 -1.53 2.29
N ALA A 28 22.48 -0.89 2.71
CA ALA A 28 21.25 -1.56 3.10
C ALA A 28 20.65 -2.35 1.92
N ALA A 29 20.55 -1.75 0.73
CA ALA A 29 20.06 -2.44 -0.46
C ALA A 29 20.98 -3.60 -0.86
N MET A 30 22.31 -3.43 -0.81
CA MET A 30 23.27 -4.51 -1.09
C MET A 30 23.08 -5.69 -0.12
N LYS A 31 22.97 -5.43 1.18
CA LYS A 31 22.75 -6.47 2.19
C LYS A 31 21.45 -7.25 1.96
N LEU A 32 20.36 -6.56 1.60
CA LEU A 32 19.09 -7.23 1.28
C LEU A 32 19.20 -8.06 -0.01
N ASN A 33 19.88 -7.55 -1.05
CA ASN A 33 20.08 -8.31 -2.27
C ASN A 33 20.99 -9.54 -2.06
N ASP A 34 22.00 -9.44 -1.21
CA ASP A 34 22.83 -10.58 -0.83
C ASP A 34 22.03 -11.65 -0.07
N ALA A 35 21.16 -11.23 0.86
CA ALA A 35 20.35 -12.15 1.66
C ALA A 35 19.17 -12.79 0.89
N PHE A 36 18.54 -12.06 -0.03
CA PHE A 36 17.27 -12.50 -0.66
C PHE A 36 17.36 -12.73 -2.18
N GLY A 37 18.48 -12.37 -2.80
CA GLY A 37 18.71 -12.45 -4.23
C GLY A 37 18.77 -11.08 -4.93
N PRO A 38 19.36 -11.02 -6.15
CA PRO A 38 19.52 -9.78 -6.88
C PRO A 38 18.16 -9.17 -7.28
N GLY A 39 18.06 -7.84 -7.19
CA GLY A 39 16.86 -7.09 -7.57
C GLY A 39 15.73 -7.10 -6.53
N ARG A 40 15.97 -7.69 -5.36
CA ARG A 40 15.01 -7.73 -4.25
C ARG A 40 14.94 -6.43 -3.49
N ALA A 41 16.01 -5.63 -3.53
CA ALA A 41 16.04 -4.29 -2.96
C ALA A 41 16.63 -3.27 -3.92
N ILE A 42 15.97 -2.13 -4.06
CA ILE A 42 16.47 -0.96 -4.80
C ILE A 42 16.63 0.20 -3.83
N PHE A 43 17.70 0.99 -3.98
CA PHE A 43 17.88 2.22 -3.23
C PHE A 43 17.68 3.44 -4.13
N ILE A 44 16.84 4.37 -3.70
CA ILE A 44 16.61 5.65 -4.38
C ILE A 44 17.01 6.80 -3.44
N PRO A 45 18.02 7.61 -3.80
CA PRO A 45 18.47 8.71 -2.96
C PRO A 45 17.57 9.93 -3.11
N THR A 46 16.67 10.15 -2.15
CA THR A 46 15.70 11.26 -2.19
C THR A 46 15.38 11.79 -0.80
N ASN A 47 15.07 13.09 -0.73
CA ASN A 47 14.54 13.70 0.46
C ASN A 47 13.02 13.44 0.57
N VAL A 48 12.65 12.48 1.41
CA VAL A 48 11.24 12.13 1.69
C VAL A 48 10.44 13.27 2.35
N SER A 49 11.12 14.30 2.89
CA SER A 49 10.46 15.51 3.40
C SER A 49 10.17 16.54 2.33
N ASN A 50 10.66 16.35 1.10
CA ASN A 50 10.30 17.17 -0.06
C ASN A 50 9.23 16.44 -0.88
N GLU A 51 7.98 16.86 -0.71
CA GLU A 51 6.82 16.26 -1.38
C GLU A 51 7.01 16.18 -2.89
N VAL A 52 7.57 17.22 -3.52
CA VAL A 52 7.79 17.25 -4.98
C VAL A 52 8.80 16.19 -5.44
N GLU A 53 9.90 16.00 -4.69
CA GLU A 53 10.88 14.96 -5.03
C GLU A 53 10.34 13.55 -4.79
N PHE A 54 9.46 13.40 -3.79
CA PHE A 54 8.88 12.11 -3.41
C PHE A 54 7.71 11.70 -4.33
N GLU A 55 6.87 12.63 -4.74
CA GLU A 55 5.75 12.44 -5.68
C GLU A 55 6.22 12.13 -7.11
N GLY A 56 7.39 12.63 -7.51
CA GLY A 56 7.98 12.31 -8.81
C GLY A 56 8.45 10.85 -8.96
N MET A 57 8.37 10.04 -7.91
CA MET A 57 8.62 8.61 -7.97
C MET A 57 7.35 7.84 -8.30
N ASN A 58 7.44 6.87 -9.22
CA ASN A 58 6.39 5.88 -9.48
C ASN A 58 6.25 4.89 -8.30
N ASN A 59 5.77 5.39 -7.16
CA ASN A 59 5.58 4.63 -5.93
C ASN A 59 4.18 4.05 -5.89
N ILE A 60 4.05 2.84 -5.34
CA ILE A 60 2.74 2.26 -5.03
C ILE A 60 2.21 2.96 -3.77
N LYS A 61 1.07 3.64 -3.87
CA LYS A 61 0.35 4.26 -2.76
C LYS A 61 -0.65 3.27 -2.18
N CYS A 62 -0.44 2.86 -0.93
CA CYS A 62 -1.35 1.96 -0.22
C CYS A 62 -2.02 2.68 0.95
N ALA A 63 -3.30 2.39 1.19
CA ALA A 63 -4.04 2.81 2.38
C ALA A 63 -4.61 1.60 3.13
N HIS A 64 -4.70 1.72 4.46
CA HIS A 64 -5.49 0.81 5.29
C HIS A 64 -6.51 1.61 6.11
N LEU A 65 -7.79 1.44 5.83
CA LEU A 65 -8.88 2.24 6.38
C LEU A 65 -9.84 1.36 7.19
N ASN A 66 -10.08 1.74 8.44
CA ASN A 66 -11.15 1.17 9.25
C ASN A 66 -12.39 2.06 9.09
N VAL A 67 -13.42 1.54 8.40
CA VAL A 67 -14.55 2.36 7.91
C VAL A 67 -15.82 2.26 8.76
N ARG A 68 -15.90 1.29 9.69
CA ARG A 68 -17.04 1.08 10.60
C ARG A 68 -18.41 1.19 9.90
N SER A 69 -18.65 0.30 8.92
CA SER A 69 -19.74 0.33 7.93
C SER A 69 -19.41 1.11 6.66
N LEU A 70 -18.95 0.39 5.63
CA LEU A 70 -18.59 0.99 4.34
C LEU A 70 -19.78 1.68 3.66
N THR A 71 -20.98 1.09 3.75
CA THR A 71 -22.17 1.61 3.08
C THR A 71 -22.75 2.84 3.75
N SER A 72 -22.42 3.11 5.01
CA SER A 72 -23.00 4.24 5.75
C SER A 72 -22.55 5.60 5.23
N ASN A 73 -21.37 5.66 4.60
CA ASN A 73 -20.85 6.89 4.00
C ASN A 73 -19.94 6.57 2.80
N PHE A 74 -20.45 5.76 1.87
CA PHE A 74 -19.65 5.24 0.77
C PHE A 74 -19.15 6.34 -0.18
N GLU A 75 -19.93 7.41 -0.39
CA GLU A 75 -19.52 8.52 -1.26
C GLU A 75 -18.25 9.20 -0.72
N ASP A 76 -18.22 9.58 0.55
CA ASP A 76 -17.02 10.17 1.17
C ASP A 76 -15.83 9.22 1.15
N PHE A 77 -16.06 7.92 1.35
CA PHE A 77 -15.01 6.90 1.22
C PHE A 77 -14.46 6.85 -0.21
N ARG A 78 -15.34 6.79 -1.21
CA ARG A 78 -14.97 6.76 -2.62
C ARG A 78 -14.17 7.99 -2.99
N ASP A 79 -14.67 9.17 -2.61
CA ASP A 79 -14.04 10.45 -2.94
C ASP A 79 -12.66 10.58 -2.26
N CYS A 80 -12.52 10.07 -1.03
CA CYS A 80 -11.23 9.93 -0.36
C CYS A 80 -10.27 9.01 -1.13
N VAL A 81 -10.73 7.83 -1.57
CA VAL A 81 -9.89 6.88 -2.32
C VAL A 81 -9.42 7.49 -3.65
N THR A 82 -10.35 8.03 -4.43
CA THR A 82 -10.03 8.59 -5.75
C THR A 82 -9.25 9.90 -5.67
N GLY A 83 -9.52 10.73 -4.65
CA GLY A 83 -8.83 12.02 -4.48
C GLY A 83 -7.37 11.87 -4.05
N ASN A 84 -7.03 10.77 -3.36
CA ASN A 84 -5.65 10.49 -2.94
C ASN A 84 -4.86 9.61 -3.92
N ASP A 85 -5.53 9.08 -4.96
CA ASP A 85 -4.91 8.26 -6.00
C ASP A 85 -4.17 7.02 -5.43
N TYR A 86 -4.85 6.26 -4.56
CA TYR A 86 -4.26 5.06 -3.95
C TYR A 86 -4.23 3.88 -4.95
N ASP A 87 -3.12 3.19 -5.14
CA ASP A 87 -3.09 1.96 -5.94
C ASP A 87 -3.77 0.77 -5.25
N ILE A 88 -3.67 0.69 -3.92
CA ILE A 88 -4.21 -0.41 -3.12
C ILE A 88 -4.88 0.14 -1.87
N VAL A 89 -6.13 -0.25 -1.62
CA VAL A 89 -6.86 0.13 -0.40
C VAL A 89 -7.31 -1.13 0.33
N ALA A 90 -6.77 -1.34 1.52
CA ALA A 90 -7.22 -2.36 2.44
C ALA A 90 -8.31 -1.77 3.36
N VAL A 91 -9.46 -2.43 3.45
CA VAL A 91 -10.60 -1.96 4.26
C VAL A 91 -10.89 -2.95 5.38
N THR A 92 -11.03 -2.44 6.60
CA THR A 92 -11.47 -3.21 7.78
C THR A 92 -12.75 -2.64 8.36
N GLU A 93 -13.48 -3.47 9.11
CA GLU A 93 -14.81 -3.13 9.66
C GLU A 93 -15.79 -2.62 8.57
N SER A 94 -15.71 -3.21 7.36
CA SER A 94 -16.59 -2.86 6.24
C SER A 94 -18.06 -3.18 6.51
N TRP A 95 -18.31 -4.20 7.36
CA TRP A 95 -19.62 -4.76 7.73
C TRP A 95 -20.46 -5.23 6.53
N LEU A 96 -19.78 -5.47 5.41
CA LEU A 96 -20.33 -6.07 4.22
C LEU A 96 -20.75 -7.53 4.45
N ASN A 97 -21.81 -7.94 3.76
CA ASN A 97 -22.35 -9.31 3.81
C ASN A 97 -22.76 -9.78 2.41
N SER A 98 -23.06 -11.06 2.28
CA SER A 98 -23.35 -11.71 0.98
C SER A 98 -24.56 -11.13 0.23
N ASN A 99 -25.40 -10.33 0.90
CA ASN A 99 -26.54 -9.67 0.28
C ASN A 99 -26.22 -8.24 -0.18
N THR A 100 -25.04 -7.70 0.15
CA THR A 100 -24.62 -6.38 -0.33
C THR A 100 -24.10 -6.50 -1.76
N ASP A 101 -24.85 -5.91 -2.69
CA ASP A 101 -24.48 -5.83 -4.10
C ASP A 101 -23.17 -5.06 -4.31
N ASP A 102 -22.22 -5.64 -5.03
CA ASP A 102 -20.92 -5.04 -5.32
C ASP A 102 -21.05 -3.70 -6.07
N ALA A 103 -22.11 -3.51 -6.86
CA ALA A 103 -22.37 -2.23 -7.53
C ALA A 103 -22.49 -1.07 -6.54
N THR A 104 -23.02 -1.32 -5.33
CA THR A 104 -23.23 -0.29 -4.30
C THR A 104 -21.95 0.20 -3.64
N VAL A 105 -20.86 -0.55 -3.78
CA VAL A 105 -19.55 -0.24 -3.20
C VAL A 105 -18.44 -0.24 -4.26
N SER A 106 -18.83 -0.08 -5.52
CA SER A 106 -17.89 -0.05 -6.65
C SER A 106 -17.19 1.31 -6.75
N ILE A 107 -15.88 1.27 -7.01
CA ILE A 107 -15.07 2.46 -7.30
C ILE A 107 -14.53 2.33 -8.73
N PRO A 108 -14.71 3.33 -9.61
CA PRO A 108 -14.17 3.29 -10.97
C PRO A 108 -12.67 3.03 -10.99
N ASN A 109 -12.21 2.14 -11.88
CA ASN A 109 -10.81 1.72 -12.05
C ASN A 109 -10.21 0.90 -10.89
N TYR A 110 -11.00 0.52 -9.89
CA TYR A 110 -10.58 -0.42 -8.84
C TYR A 110 -11.24 -1.78 -9.01
N VAL A 111 -10.52 -2.83 -8.64
CA VAL A 111 -11.06 -4.18 -8.51
C VAL A 111 -11.42 -4.42 -7.06
N LEU A 112 -12.68 -4.77 -6.79
CA LEU A 112 -13.15 -5.12 -5.46
C LEU A 112 -12.82 -6.59 -5.15
N CYS A 113 -12.05 -6.80 -4.09
CA CYS A 113 -11.82 -8.10 -3.47
C CYS A 113 -12.33 -8.04 -2.03
N ARG A 114 -13.30 -8.88 -1.65
CA ARG A 114 -13.92 -8.85 -0.32
C ARG A 114 -14.06 -10.23 0.31
N LYS A 115 -14.04 -10.24 1.64
CA LYS A 115 -14.42 -11.39 2.47
C LYS A 115 -15.49 -10.92 3.45
N ASP A 116 -16.68 -11.43 3.28
CA ASP A 116 -17.87 -10.96 3.97
C ASP A 116 -18.03 -11.55 5.37
N ARG A 117 -18.80 -10.82 6.19
CA ARG A 117 -19.19 -11.32 7.50
C ARG A 117 -20.25 -12.42 7.34
N LEU A 118 -20.00 -13.58 7.97
CA LEU A 118 -20.90 -14.74 7.89
C LEU A 118 -22.20 -14.58 8.71
N SER A 119 -22.16 -13.80 9.78
CA SER A 119 -23.29 -13.59 10.69
C SER A 119 -23.45 -12.12 11.02
N ARG A 120 -24.58 -11.75 11.63
CA ARG A 120 -24.76 -10.40 12.17
C ARG A 120 -23.99 -10.18 13.48
#